data_AF-A0A9D4X7D7-F1
#
_entry.id   AF-A0A9D4X7D7-F1
#
_cell.length_a   1.000
_cell.length_b   1.000
_cell.length_c   1.000
_cell.angle_alpha   90.00
_cell.angle_beta   90.00
_cell.angle_gamma   90.00
#
_symmetry.space_group_name_H-M   'P 1'
#
loop_
_entity.id
_entity.type
_entity.pdbx_description
1 polymer ?
#
loop_
_entity_poly.entity_id
_entity_poly.type
_entity_poly.pdbx_seq_one_letter_code
_entity_poly.pdbx_strand_id
1 'polypeptide(L)'
;MQEIAGLSAEPCQDETIIITVFDINKTEIPAFIQREREYRSLPVFPESLDGKPFTNPAVLCASYTDEEFFKYKCFEGREIYFQQYGEYNIHKIWRDDVLPCRVYLRHCVLAAKSLGDEVYNNFLDHTFIADRKTTIRQYFEKTATGIMEEEPPESLKARYGG
;
A
#
# COMPACT_ATOMS: atom_id res chain seq x y z
N MET A 1 -12.16 2.68 -15.59
CA MET A 1 -12.05 2.38 -14.15
C MET A 1 -11.07 3.38 -13.55
N GLN A 2 -11.32 3.90 -12.36
CA GLN A 2 -10.43 4.89 -11.73
C GLN A 2 -9.16 4.21 -11.23
N GLU A 3 -8.02 4.89 -11.30
CA GLU A 3 -6.74 4.43 -10.77
C GLU A 3 -6.39 5.17 -9.48
N ILE A 4 -5.96 4.44 -8.45
CA ILE A 4 -5.57 4.99 -7.14
C ILE A 4 -4.22 4.43 -6.72
N ALA A 5 -3.37 5.30 -6.16
CA ALA A 5 -2.11 4.92 -5.54
C ALA A 5 -2.32 4.70 -4.03
N GLY A 6 -2.34 3.44 -3.61
CA GLY A 6 -2.47 3.05 -2.21
C GLY A 6 -2.33 1.55 -2.05
N LEU A 7 -1.81 1.11 -0.92
CA LEU A 7 -1.59 -0.30 -0.60
C LEU A 7 -1.63 -0.50 0.92
N SER A 8 -2.50 -1.37 1.40
CA SER A 8 -2.61 -1.71 2.82
C SER A 8 -2.46 -3.21 3.05
N ALA A 9 -1.87 -3.60 4.17
CA ALA A 9 -1.88 -4.99 4.61
C ALA A 9 -3.26 -5.37 5.20
N GLU A 10 -3.75 -6.57 4.86
CA GLU A 10 -4.95 -7.16 5.45
C GLU A 10 -4.59 -8.50 6.12
N PRO A 11 -5.24 -8.89 7.24
CA PRO A 11 -5.01 -10.18 7.86
C PRO A 11 -5.39 -11.33 6.92
N CYS A 12 -4.47 -12.26 6.71
CA CYS A 12 -4.74 -13.50 5.98
C CYS A 12 -4.05 -14.65 6.72
N GLN A 13 -4.84 -15.69 7.04
CA GLN A 13 -4.33 -16.81 7.84
C GLN A 13 -3.39 -17.66 6.98
N ASP A 14 -2.30 -18.14 7.59
CA ASP A 14 -1.31 -19.02 6.98
C ASP A 14 -0.53 -18.41 5.79
N GLU A 15 -0.60 -17.08 5.63
CA GLU A 15 0.06 -16.32 4.58
C GLU A 15 1.19 -15.43 5.14
N THR A 16 2.16 -15.09 4.30
CA THR A 16 3.27 -14.20 4.67
C THR A 16 3.58 -13.21 3.55
N ILE A 17 3.82 -11.96 3.93
CA ILE A 17 4.32 -10.92 3.03
C ILE A 17 5.76 -10.56 3.40
N ILE A 18 6.59 -10.32 2.40
CA ILE A 18 7.94 -9.80 2.57
C ILE A 18 7.86 -8.28 2.47
N ILE A 19 8.42 -7.61 3.47
CA ILE A 19 8.41 -6.16 3.62
C ILE A 19 9.83 -5.64 3.82
N THR A 20 10.03 -4.34 3.57
CA THR A 20 11.26 -3.64 3.96
C THR A 20 11.00 -2.82 5.21
N VAL A 21 11.88 -2.94 6.20
CA VAL A 21 11.83 -2.17 7.45
C VAL A 21 12.76 -0.96 7.31
N PHE A 22 12.25 0.23 7.63
CA PHE A 22 13.02 1.47 7.60
C PHE A 22 12.98 2.16 8.96
N ASP A 23 14.08 2.80 9.34
CA ASP A 23 14.14 3.64 10.52
C ASP A 23 13.60 5.05 10.21
N ILE A 24 12.78 5.57 11.12
CA ILE A 24 12.26 6.94 11.07
C ILE A 24 12.78 7.68 12.30
N ASN A 25 13.24 8.92 12.13
CA ASN A 25 13.62 9.72 13.28
C ASN A 25 12.39 9.95 14.18
N LYS A 26 12.54 9.79 15.50
CA LYS A 26 11.44 9.97 16.46
C LYS A 26 10.73 11.32 16.31
N THR A 27 11.46 12.37 15.93
CA THR A 27 10.89 13.70 15.73
C THR A 27 9.99 13.80 14.49
N GLU A 28 10.14 12.90 13.52
CA GLU A 28 9.38 12.86 12.27
C GLU A 28 8.13 11.99 12.37
N ILE A 29 8.01 11.14 13.40
CA ILE A 29 6.87 10.24 13.61
C ILE A 29 5.52 10.97 13.55
N PRO A 30 5.32 12.14 14.21
CA PRO A 30 4.03 12.84 14.13
C PRO A 30 3.65 13.25 12.71
N ALA A 31 4.62 13.77 11.94
CA ALA A 31 4.40 14.18 10.56
C ALA A 31 4.11 12.98 9.65
N PHE A 32 4.81 11.86 9.88
CA PHE A 32 4.55 10.60 9.17
C PHE A 32 3.11 10.11 9.43
N ILE A 33 2.68 10.03 10.69
CA ILE A 33 1.33 9.57 11.05
C ILE A 33 0.25 10.50 10.49
N GLN A 34 0.51 11.81 10.46
CA GLN A 34 -0.43 12.78 9.89
C GLN A 34 -0.58 12.62 8.37
N ARG A 35 0.52 12.33 7.67
CA ARG A 35 0.51 12.08 6.23
C ARG A 35 -0.19 10.78 5.88
N GLU A 36 0.01 9.72 6.66
CA GLU A 36 -0.55 8.37 6.46
C GLU A 36 -1.89 8.18 7.20
N ARG A 37 -2.73 9.23 7.24
CA ARG A 37 -3.93 9.28 8.09
C ARG A 37 -4.91 8.13 7.81
N GLU A 38 -4.99 7.71 6.55
CA GLU A 38 -5.85 6.66 6.02
C GLU A 38 -5.49 5.27 6.57
N TYR A 39 -4.24 5.09 7.00
CA TYR A 39 -3.72 3.81 7.44
C TYR A 39 -3.92 3.56 8.93
N ARG A 40 -4.21 2.30 9.23
CA ARG A 40 -4.13 1.74 10.58
C ARG A 40 -2.69 1.33 10.84
N SER A 41 -2.05 1.99 11.80
CA SER A 41 -0.71 1.61 12.26
C SER A 41 -0.80 0.38 13.17
N LEU A 42 -0.22 -0.74 12.74
CA LEU A 42 -0.16 -1.98 13.52
C LEU A 42 1.27 -2.27 13.97
N PRO A 43 1.52 -2.50 15.27
CA PRO A 43 2.80 -3.01 15.73
C PRO A 43 2.95 -4.48 15.29
N VAL A 44 4.07 -4.80 14.66
CA VAL A 44 4.41 -6.15 14.19
C VAL A 44 5.84 -6.52 14.58
N PHE A 45 6.13 -7.82 14.67
CA PHE A 45 7.46 -8.35 14.94
C PHE A 45 7.91 -9.12 13.69
N PRO A 46 8.54 -8.45 12.71
CA PRO A 46 8.99 -9.12 11.50
C PRO A 46 10.19 -10.03 11.81
N GLU A 47 10.41 -10.98 10.91
CA GLU A 47 11.62 -11.80 10.86
C GLU A 47 12.40 -11.43 9.60
N SER A 48 13.73 -11.53 9.67
CA SER A 48 14.56 -11.47 8.47
C SER A 48 14.35 -12.72 7.62
N LEU A 49 14.77 -12.67 6.35
CA LEU A 49 14.63 -13.81 5.43
C LEU A 49 15.38 -15.08 5.90
N ASP A 50 16.39 -14.95 6.76
CA ASP A 50 17.07 -16.08 7.41
C ASP A 50 16.40 -16.54 8.73
N GLY A 51 15.18 -16.06 9.01
CA GLY A 51 14.36 -16.47 10.15
C GLY A 51 14.77 -15.87 11.49
N LYS A 52 15.55 -14.78 11.49
CA LYS A 52 15.93 -14.12 12.75
C LYS A 52 14.87 -13.08 13.12
N PRO A 53 14.31 -13.13 14.34
CA PRO A 53 13.32 -12.16 14.78
C PRO A 53 13.96 -10.79 14.98
N PHE A 54 13.22 -9.75 14.61
CA PHE A 54 13.61 -8.38 14.95
C PHE A 54 13.44 -8.15 16.45
N THR A 55 14.40 -7.44 17.05
CA THR A 55 14.40 -7.15 18.50
C THR A 55 13.39 -6.08 18.89
N ASN A 56 13.10 -5.15 17.97
CA ASN A 56 12.15 -4.06 18.19
C ASN A 56 10.92 -4.26 17.29
N PRO A 57 9.72 -3.91 17.78
CA PRO A 57 8.53 -3.91 16.94
C PRO A 57 8.67 -2.88 15.82
N ALA A 58 8.18 -3.24 14.63
CA ALA A 58 8.00 -2.33 13.52
C ALA A 58 6.53 -1.89 13.43
N VAL A 59 6.26 -0.83 12.66
CA VAL A 59 4.89 -0.37 12.37
C VAL A 59 4.54 -0.73 10.94
N LEU A 60 3.49 -1.53 10.76
CA LEU A 60 2.92 -1.90 9.48
C LEU A 60 1.68 -1.06 9.16
N CYS A 61 1.55 -0.59 7.92
CA CYS A 61 0.37 0.10 7.42
C CYS A 61 -0.70 -0.93 7.02
N ALA A 62 -1.78 -1.00 7.79
CA ALA A 62 -2.92 -1.87 7.54
C ALA A 62 -4.18 -1.06 7.20
N SER A 63 -5.24 -1.77 6.80
CA SER A 63 -6.53 -1.17 6.51
C SER A 63 -7.36 -0.94 7.79
N TYR A 64 -8.21 0.08 7.75
CA TYR A 64 -9.35 0.23 8.65
C TYR A 64 -10.60 -0.27 7.95
N THR A 65 -11.61 -0.70 8.70
CA THR A 65 -12.99 -0.65 8.16
C THR A 65 -13.44 0.81 8.06
N ASP A 66 -14.42 1.13 7.21
CA ASP A 66 -15.00 2.49 7.17
C ASP A 66 -15.50 2.92 8.55
N GLU A 67 -16.13 2.02 9.31
CA GLU A 67 -16.60 2.29 10.67
C GLU A 67 -15.45 2.68 11.60
N GLU A 68 -14.37 1.90 11.64
CA GLU A 68 -13.20 2.18 12.46
C GLU A 68 -12.52 3.48 12.03
N PHE A 69 -12.35 3.70 10.72
CA PHE A 69 -11.74 4.91 10.19
C PHE A 69 -12.51 6.15 10.63
N PHE A 70 -13.84 6.19 10.42
CA PHE A 70 -14.64 7.34 10.83
C PHE A 70 -14.68 7.53 12.36
N LYS A 71 -14.60 6.44 13.13
CA LYS A 71 -14.57 6.50 14.60
C LYS A 71 -13.24 7.03 15.15
N TYR A 72 -12.11 6.64 14.58
CA TYR A 72 -10.79 6.89 15.15
C TYR A 72 -9.96 7.94 14.41
N LYS A 73 -10.29 8.26 13.16
CA LYS A 73 -9.51 9.17 12.33
C LYS A 73 -10.28 10.42 11.93
N CYS A 74 -11.61 10.43 11.98
CA CYS A 74 -12.44 11.58 11.58
C CYS A 74 -13.10 12.26 12.78
N PHE A 75 -12.27 12.78 13.70
CA PHE A 75 -12.75 13.51 14.89
C PHE A 75 -13.48 14.80 14.55
N GLU A 76 -13.15 15.39 13.40
CA GLU A 76 -13.80 16.58 12.86
C GLU A 76 -15.21 16.29 12.28
N GLY A 77 -15.60 15.01 12.20
CA GLY A 77 -16.89 14.57 11.71
C GLY A 77 -16.85 14.06 10.25
N ARG A 78 -17.76 13.13 9.93
CA ARG A 78 -17.84 12.47 8.61
C ARG A 78 -18.06 13.47 7.46
N GLU A 79 -18.78 14.55 7.72
CA GLU A 79 -19.08 15.58 6.72
C GLU A 79 -17.82 16.23 6.14
N ILE A 80 -16.79 16.49 6.95
CA ILE A 80 -15.55 17.10 6.46
C ILE A 80 -14.80 16.14 5.53
N TYR A 81 -14.81 14.84 5.84
CA TYR A 81 -14.27 13.83 4.92
C TYR A 81 -15.02 13.86 3.58
N PHE A 82 -16.35 13.88 3.59
CA PHE A 82 -17.12 13.94 2.34
C PHE A 82 -16.99 15.27 1.60
N GLN A 83 -16.75 16.37 2.29
CA GLN A 83 -16.39 17.65 1.64
C GLN A 83 -15.04 17.56 0.92
N GLN A 84 -14.05 16.86 1.52
CA GLN A 84 -12.71 16.72 0.94
C GLN A 84 -12.66 15.70 -0.21
N TYR A 85 -13.38 14.59 -0.06
CA TYR A 85 -13.24 13.41 -0.91
C TYR A 85 -14.48 13.07 -1.74
N GLY A 86 -15.64 13.64 -1.39
CA GLY A 86 -16.91 13.36 -2.05
C GLY A 86 -16.97 13.87 -3.48
N GLU A 87 -16.29 14.96 -3.81
CA GLU A 87 -16.17 15.44 -5.20
C GLU A 87 -15.47 14.42 -6.12
N TYR A 88 -14.65 13.53 -5.54
CA TYR A 88 -13.97 12.45 -6.24
C TYR A 88 -14.74 11.12 -6.21
N ASN A 89 -16.00 11.13 -5.75
CA ASN A 89 -16.84 9.95 -5.52
C ASN A 89 -16.18 8.92 -4.58
N ILE A 90 -15.36 9.38 -3.64
CA ILE A 90 -14.71 8.52 -2.63
C ILE A 90 -15.59 8.53 -1.38
N HIS A 91 -16.38 7.47 -1.23
CA HIS A 91 -17.27 7.30 -0.09
C HIS A 91 -16.84 6.19 0.89
N LYS A 92 -15.82 5.42 0.50
CA LYS A 92 -15.16 4.39 1.31
C LYS A 92 -13.67 4.67 1.36
N ILE A 93 -13.03 4.37 2.48
CA ILE A 93 -11.60 4.55 2.66
C ILE A 93 -10.80 3.54 1.82
N TRP A 94 -11.23 2.28 1.80
CA TRP A 94 -10.67 1.22 0.96
C TRP A 94 -11.70 0.71 -0.03
N ARG A 95 -11.56 1.13 -1.29
CA ARG A 95 -12.47 0.76 -2.39
C ARG A 95 -12.16 -0.63 -2.94
N ASP A 96 -13.14 -1.21 -3.63
CA ASP A 96 -13.07 -2.50 -4.32
C ASP A 96 -13.27 -2.38 -5.84
N ASP A 97 -13.53 -1.17 -6.34
CA ASP A 97 -13.90 -0.85 -7.73
C ASP A 97 -12.87 0.01 -8.47
N VAL A 98 -11.61 -0.05 -8.03
CA VAL A 98 -10.50 0.76 -8.57
C VAL A 98 -9.34 -0.11 -9.05
N LEU A 99 -8.57 0.42 -9.99
CA LEU A 99 -7.31 -0.17 -10.43
C LEU A 99 -6.14 0.42 -9.64
N PRO A 100 -5.04 -0.33 -9.50
CA PRO A 100 -3.80 0.25 -9.04
C PRO A 100 -3.32 1.31 -10.04
N CYS A 101 -2.89 2.46 -9.54
CA CYS A 101 -2.22 3.46 -10.36
C CYS A 101 -0.98 2.86 -11.03
N ARG A 102 -0.91 2.92 -12.36
CA ARG A 102 0.12 2.23 -13.17
C ARG A 102 1.54 2.62 -12.76
N VAL A 103 1.79 3.93 -12.63
CA VAL A 103 3.10 4.48 -12.25
C VAL A 103 3.52 4.05 -10.85
N TYR A 104 2.57 4.07 -9.90
CA TYR A 104 2.82 3.62 -8.53
C TYR A 104 3.10 2.11 -8.48
N LEU A 105 2.28 1.31 -9.16
CA LEU A 105 2.45 -0.14 -9.23
C LEU A 105 3.81 -0.52 -9.85
N ARG A 106 4.18 0.10 -10.98
CA ARG A 106 5.48 -0.12 -11.61
C ARG A 106 6.62 0.17 -10.62
N HIS A 107 6.56 1.29 -9.92
CA HIS A 107 7.58 1.65 -8.93
C HIS A 107 7.70 0.59 -7.83
N CYS A 108 6.60 0.14 -7.25
CA CYS A 108 6.61 -0.92 -6.22
C CYS A 108 7.19 -2.24 -6.75
N VAL A 109 6.83 -2.63 -7.98
CA VAL A 109 7.33 -3.85 -8.62
C VAL A 109 8.82 -3.77 -8.92
N LEU A 110 9.31 -2.62 -9.39
CA LEU A 110 10.75 -2.39 -9.60
C LEU A 110 11.51 -2.40 -8.28
N ALA A 111 10.98 -1.78 -7.23
CA ALA A 111 11.58 -1.82 -5.90
C ALA A 111 11.68 -3.26 -5.37
N ALA A 112 10.61 -4.05 -5.46
CA ALA A 112 10.62 -5.46 -5.06
C ALA A 112 11.64 -6.27 -5.90
N LYS A 113 11.70 -6.03 -7.21
CA LYS A 113 12.66 -6.69 -8.11
C LYS A 113 14.11 -6.38 -7.76
N SER A 114 14.39 -5.15 -7.33
CA SER A 114 15.75 -4.74 -6.94
C SER A 114 16.27 -5.47 -5.70
N LEU A 115 15.37 -6.03 -4.88
CA LEU A 115 15.68 -6.78 -3.67
C LEU A 115 15.83 -8.30 -3.90
N GLY A 116 15.61 -8.79 -5.13
CA GLY A 116 15.80 -10.18 -5.51
C GLY A 116 14.51 -10.95 -5.79
N ASP A 117 14.67 -12.14 -6.39
CA ASP A 117 13.55 -12.92 -6.94
C ASP A 117 12.55 -13.39 -5.86
N GLU A 118 13.01 -13.67 -4.65
CA GLU A 118 12.14 -14.06 -3.54
C GLU A 118 11.15 -12.94 -3.18
N VAL A 119 11.66 -11.71 -3.01
CA VAL A 119 10.85 -10.51 -2.71
C VAL A 119 9.93 -10.17 -3.88
N TYR A 120 10.46 -10.23 -5.10
CA TYR A 120 9.70 -9.97 -6.32
C TYR A 120 8.51 -10.94 -6.46
N ASN A 121 8.75 -12.24 -6.33
CA ASN A 121 7.68 -13.23 -6.45
C ASN A 121 6.66 -13.08 -5.31
N ASN A 122 7.13 -12.86 -4.07
CA ASN A 122 6.22 -12.62 -2.96
C ASN A 122 5.31 -11.41 -3.21
N PHE A 123 5.86 -10.29 -3.70
CA PHE A 123 5.07 -9.11 -4.02
C PHE A 123 4.00 -9.43 -5.09
N LEU A 124 4.37 -10.13 -6.16
CA LEU A 124 3.44 -10.44 -7.26
C LEU A 124 2.32 -11.40 -6.86
N ASP A 125 2.60 -12.33 -5.94
CA ASP A 125 1.69 -13.41 -5.56
C ASP A 125 0.83 -13.10 -4.33
N HIS A 126 1.34 -12.26 -3.42
CA HIS A 126 0.66 -11.92 -2.16
C HIS A 126 0.16 -10.47 -2.11
N THR A 127 0.28 -9.72 -3.21
CA THR A 127 -0.39 -8.42 -3.40
C THR A 127 -1.56 -8.57 -4.35
N PHE A 128 -2.70 -7.98 -4.00
CA PHE A 128 -3.94 -8.06 -4.75
C PHE A 128 -4.37 -6.66 -5.21
N ILE A 129 -5.10 -6.60 -6.32
CA ILE A 129 -5.83 -5.37 -6.67
C ILE A 129 -7.03 -5.20 -5.73
N ALA A 130 -7.76 -4.08 -5.88
CA ALA A 130 -8.85 -3.69 -4.99
C ALA A 130 -9.96 -4.75 -4.83
N ASP A 131 -10.11 -5.66 -5.79
CA ASP A 131 -11.08 -6.77 -5.76
C ASP A 131 -10.76 -7.86 -4.71
N ARG A 132 -9.56 -7.81 -4.09
CA ARG A 132 -9.03 -8.76 -3.09
C ARG A 132 -8.97 -10.20 -3.58
N LYS A 133 -8.92 -10.41 -4.89
CA LYS A 133 -8.97 -11.73 -5.52
C LYS A 133 -7.91 -11.90 -6.60
N THR A 134 -7.70 -10.86 -7.41
CA THR A 134 -6.75 -10.89 -8.50
C THR A 134 -5.39 -10.44 -7.99
N THR A 135 -4.40 -11.33 -8.03
CA THR A 135 -3.02 -10.99 -7.66
C THR A 135 -2.40 -10.04 -8.70
N ILE A 136 -1.33 -9.32 -8.32
CA ILE A 136 -0.60 -8.48 -9.27
C ILE A 136 -0.04 -9.32 -10.44
N ARG A 137 0.40 -10.56 -10.18
CA ARG A 137 0.81 -11.49 -11.26
C ARG A 137 -0.31 -11.70 -12.27
N GLN A 138 -1.49 -12.09 -11.80
CA GLN A 138 -2.65 -12.34 -12.65
C GLN A 138 -3.11 -11.08 -13.38
N TYR A 139 -3.01 -9.92 -12.73
CA TYR A 139 -3.37 -8.63 -13.31
C TYR A 139 -2.46 -8.27 -14.50
N PHE A 140 -1.14 -8.49 -14.37
CA PHE A 140 -0.19 -8.28 -15.47
C PHE A 140 -0.41 -9.24 -16.64
N GLU A 141 -0.71 -10.51 -16.37
CA GLU A 141 -0.96 -11.50 -17.42
C GLU A 141 -2.23 -11.20 -18.24
N LYS A 142 -3.29 -10.70 -17.59
CA LYS A 142 -4.61 -10.57 -18.21
C LYS A 142 -4.92 -9.19 -18.79
N THR A 143 -4.45 -8.13 -18.16
CA THR A 143 -5.04 -6.78 -18.37
C THR A 143 -4.00 -5.68 -18.42
N ALA A 144 -2.91 -5.81 -17.67
CA ALA A 144 -1.92 -4.77 -17.49
C ALA A 144 -0.63 -4.99 -18.29
N THR A 145 -0.76 -5.45 -19.53
CA THR A 145 0.36 -5.46 -20.47
C THR A 145 0.87 -4.03 -20.69
N GLY A 146 2.19 -3.83 -20.70
CA GLY A 146 2.81 -2.52 -20.92
C GLY A 146 3.15 -1.71 -19.66
N ILE A 147 2.63 -2.03 -18.47
CA ILE A 147 2.90 -1.22 -17.25
C ILE A 147 4.40 -1.15 -16.96
N MET A 148 5.14 -2.24 -17.17
CA MET A 148 6.56 -2.28 -16.84
C MET A 148 7.41 -1.45 -17.80
N GLU A 149 6.93 -1.26 -19.02
CA GLU A 149 7.57 -0.51 -20.11
C GLU A 149 7.25 1.00 -20.05
N GLU A 150 6.24 1.40 -19.26
CA GLU A 150 5.84 2.81 -19.12
C GLU A 150 6.81 3.59 -18.22
N GLU A 151 7.31 4.71 -18.73
CA GLU A 151 8.08 5.66 -17.93
C GLU A 151 7.15 6.64 -17.19
N PRO A 152 7.46 7.00 -15.94
CA PRO A 152 6.72 8.03 -15.23
C PRO A 152 6.82 9.37 -15.99
N PRO A 153 5.79 10.24 -15.91
CA PRO A 153 5.90 11.61 -16.38
C PRO A 153 7.13 12.31 -15.76
N GLU A 154 7.74 13.25 -16.47
CA GLU A 154 8.99 13.89 -16.03
C GLU A 154 8.89 14.50 -14.62
N SER A 155 7.75 15.10 -14.29
CA SER A 155 7.47 15.66 -12.96
C SER A 155 7.44 14.64 -11.82
N LEU A 156 7.27 13.36 -12.13
CA LEU A 156 7.16 12.25 -11.20
C LEU A 156 8.37 11.31 -11.23
N LYS A 157 9.31 11.52 -12.15
CA LYS A 157 10.45 10.63 -12.39
C LYS A 157 11.37 10.45 -11.18
N ALA A 158 11.60 11.53 -10.43
CA ALA A 158 12.39 11.47 -9.20
C ALA A 158 11.72 10.63 -8.09
N ARG A 159 10.40 10.46 -8.14
CA ARG A 159 9.62 9.74 -7.12
C ARG A 159 9.26 8.32 -7.53
N TYR A 160 9.04 8.08 -8.82
CA TYR A 160 8.54 6.80 -9.35
C TYR A 160 9.41 6.21 -10.47
N GLY A 161 10.69 6.60 -10.53
CA GLY A 161 11.64 6.14 -11.55
C GLY A 161 12.00 4.65 -11.49
N GLY A 162 11.77 4.01 -10.34
CA GLY A 162 12.30 2.68 -10.04
C GLY A 162 13.54 2.81 -9.18
#